data_AF-A0A5C7HEQ9-F1
#
_entry.id   AF-A0A5C7HEQ9-F1
#
_cell.length_a   1.000
_cell.length_b   1.000
_cell.length_c   1.000
_cell.angle_alpha   90.00
_cell.angle_beta   90.00
_cell.angle_gamma   90.00
#
_symmetry.space_group_name_H-M   'P 1'
#
loop_
_entity.id
_entity.type
_entity.pdbx_description
1 polymer ?
#
loop_
_entity_poly.entity_id
_entity_poly.type
_entity_poly.pdbx_seq_one_letter_code
_entity_poly.pdbx_strand_id
1 'polypeptide(L)'
;MIVADGNMMEAMEHRFLLWNLDLDPLQPTQEHILEMALVEAKELEAAKKKSAENRKLIFNRAKQYSKEYEQKENEVIQLKREAKLKGGFYVEPEAKLFVRELIYKRGYGKLHKQRIALTDNPVIEQALGKHGIICTEDLIHEIMTVGPHFKEANNFLWPFKLKAPLGGLKKKRNHYVEGGDAGNRENYINEPIWRMN
;
A
#
# COMPACT_ATOMS: atom_id res chain seq x y z
N MET A 1 -83.12 8.30 -27.36
CA MET A 1 -81.93 9.13 -27.10
C MET A 1 -81.98 9.51 -25.64
N ILE A 2 -81.12 9.07 -24.72
CA ILE A 2 -79.83 8.36 -24.76
C ILE A 2 -79.84 7.49 -23.49
N VAL A 3 -79.64 6.17 -23.61
CA VAL A 3 -79.39 5.30 -22.45
C VAL A 3 -77.87 5.30 -22.24
N ALA A 4 -77.45 5.86 -21.12
CA ALA A 4 -76.07 5.88 -20.69
C ALA A 4 -75.77 4.58 -19.94
N ASP A 5 -75.29 3.57 -20.65
CA ASP A 5 -74.71 2.37 -20.03
C ASP A 5 -73.34 2.11 -20.67
N GLY A 6 -72.31 2.49 -19.92
CA GLY A 6 -70.91 2.35 -20.29
C GLY A 6 -70.09 2.54 -19.03
N ASN A 7 -69.99 1.45 -18.28
CA ASN A 7 -69.48 1.35 -16.93
C ASN A 7 -68.05 1.91 -16.80
N MET A 8 -67.93 3.19 -16.45
CA MET A 8 -66.65 3.86 -16.20
C MET A 8 -65.90 3.21 -15.03
N MET A 9 -66.60 2.50 -14.13
CA MET A 9 -66.00 1.79 -13.00
C MET A 9 -65.28 0.50 -13.43
N GLU A 10 -65.81 -0.27 -14.38
CA GLU A 10 -65.12 -1.45 -14.93
C GLU A 10 -63.83 -1.07 -15.67
N ALA A 11 -63.84 0.06 -16.39
CA ALA A 11 -62.64 0.57 -17.05
C ALA A 11 -61.58 1.09 -16.06
N MET A 12 -62.00 1.57 -14.89
CA MET A 12 -61.09 2.00 -13.81
C MET A 12 -60.51 0.80 -13.05
N GLU A 13 -61.31 -0.25 -12.79
CA GLU A 13 -60.83 -1.48 -12.14
C GLU A 13 -59.86 -2.26 -13.04
N HIS A 14 -60.11 -2.35 -14.36
CA HIS A 14 -59.19 -3.02 -15.28
C HIS A 14 -57.86 -2.27 -15.44
N ARG A 15 -57.87 -0.92 -15.34
CA ARG A 15 -56.65 -0.09 -15.31
C ARG A 15 -55.91 -0.19 -13.98
N PHE A 16 -56.62 -0.39 -12.87
CA PHE A 16 -56.03 -0.60 -11.55
C PHE A 16 -55.40 -2.01 -11.40
N LEU A 17 -55.98 -3.02 -12.05
CA LEU A 17 -55.42 -4.37 -12.09
C LEU A 17 -54.19 -4.48 -13.01
N LEU A 18 -54.16 -3.76 -14.13
CA LEU A 18 -52.98 -3.69 -14.99
C LEU A 18 -51.80 -2.95 -14.33
N TRP A 19 -52.05 -1.96 -13.46
CA TRP A 19 -50.99 -1.26 -12.72
C TRP A 19 -50.36 -2.11 -11.59
N ASN A 20 -51.04 -3.17 -11.15
CA ASN A 20 -50.53 -4.12 -10.15
C ASN A 20 -49.76 -5.31 -10.75
N LEU A 21 -49.70 -5.42 -12.09
CA LEU A 21 -48.97 -6.48 -12.80
C LEU A 21 -47.55 -6.06 -13.24
N ASP A 22 -47.19 -4.78 -13.09
CA ASP A 22 -45.85 -4.24 -13.33
C ASP A 22 -45.13 -3.91 -12.02
N LEU A 23 -45.13 -4.84 -11.06
CA LEU A 23 -44.11 -4.82 -10.00
C LEU A 23 -42.77 -5.13 -10.68
N ASP A 24 -42.02 -4.07 -11.02
CA ASP A 24 -40.64 -4.17 -11.49
C ASP A 24 -39.88 -5.16 -10.58
N PRO A 25 -39.41 -6.32 -11.07
CA PRO A 25 -38.66 -7.29 -10.27
C PRO A 25 -37.26 -6.77 -9.87
N LEU A 26 -37.00 -5.48 -10.07
CA LEU A 26 -35.72 -4.81 -9.87
C LEU A 26 -35.65 -3.93 -8.61
N GLN A 27 -36.69 -3.89 -7.76
CA GLN A 27 -36.63 -3.16 -6.49
C GLN A 27 -36.65 -4.11 -5.28
N PRO A 28 -35.62 -4.10 -4.41
CA PRO A 28 -35.58 -4.95 -3.22
C PRO A 28 -36.69 -4.58 -2.25
N THR A 29 -37.33 -5.58 -1.64
CA THR A 29 -38.39 -5.37 -0.63
C THR A 29 -37.84 -4.66 0.60
N GLN A 30 -38.69 -3.92 1.32
CA GLN A 30 -38.29 -3.18 2.53
C GLN A 30 -37.63 -4.08 3.58
N GLU A 31 -38.09 -5.33 3.71
CA GLU A 31 -37.50 -6.33 4.62
C GLU A 31 -36.08 -6.72 4.19
N HIS A 32 -35.85 -6.95 2.89
CA HIS A 32 -34.53 -7.28 2.37
C HIS A 32 -33.54 -6.11 2.53
N ILE A 33 -34.01 -4.87 2.37
CA ILE A 33 -33.20 -3.66 2.61
C ILE A 33 -32.77 -3.58 4.08
N LEU A 34 -33.67 -3.85 5.02
CA LEU A 34 -33.35 -3.86 6.46
C LEU A 34 -32.39 -4.99 6.81
N GLU A 35 -32.55 -6.17 6.21
CA GLU A 35 -31.65 -7.30 6.41
C GLU A 35 -30.24 -7.00 5.89
N MET A 36 -30.10 -6.47 4.67
CA MET A 36 -28.81 -6.03 4.12
C MET A 36 -28.15 -4.96 5.00
N ALA A 37 -28.93 -4.00 5.51
CA ALA A 37 -28.40 -2.97 6.41
C ALA A 37 -27.89 -3.54 7.75
N LEU A 38 -28.57 -4.55 8.31
CA LEU A 38 -28.12 -5.23 9.52
C LEU A 38 -26.86 -6.06 9.28
N VAL A 39 -26.73 -6.70 8.11
CA VAL A 39 -25.51 -7.43 7.72
C VAL A 39 -24.34 -6.46 7.54
N GLU A 40 -24.53 -5.37 6.79
CA GLU A 40 -23.49 -4.35 6.58
C GLU A 40 -23.07 -3.69 7.90
N ALA A 41 -24.01 -3.41 8.81
CA ALA A 41 -23.70 -2.89 10.13
C ALA A 41 -22.83 -3.84 10.97
N LYS A 42 -23.11 -5.15 10.93
CA LYS A 42 -22.29 -6.18 11.60
C LYS A 42 -20.89 -6.29 10.99
N GLU A 43 -20.79 -6.24 9.66
CA GLU A 43 -19.52 -6.27 8.94
C GLU A 43 -18.66 -5.03 9.25
N LEU A 44 -19.27 -3.84 9.28
CA LEU A 44 -18.61 -2.60 9.68
C LEU A 44 -18.10 -2.66 11.13
N GLU A 45 -18.87 -3.24 12.05
CA GLU A 45 -18.44 -3.42 13.44
C GLU A 45 -17.25 -4.39 13.55
N ALA A 46 -17.29 -5.50 12.81
CA ALA A 46 -16.19 -6.46 12.75
C ALA A 46 -14.93 -5.81 12.13
N ALA A 47 -15.08 -5.04 11.05
CA ALA A 47 -13.99 -4.31 10.42
C ALA A 47 -13.36 -3.26 11.36
N LYS A 48 -14.17 -2.57 12.17
CA LYS A 48 -13.69 -1.63 13.20
C LYS A 48 -12.88 -2.34 14.29
N LYS A 49 -13.35 -3.48 14.78
CA LYS A 49 -12.62 -4.31 15.77
C LYS A 49 -11.28 -4.78 15.21
N LYS A 50 -11.28 -5.37 14.02
CA LYS A 50 -10.04 -5.79 13.32
C LYS A 50 -9.08 -4.61 13.10
N SER A 51 -9.58 -3.45 12.67
CA SER A 51 -8.76 -2.27 12.44
C SER A 51 -8.10 -1.75 13.73
N ALA A 52 -8.81 -1.80 14.86
CA ALA A 52 -8.27 -1.43 16.17
C ALA A 52 -7.13 -2.37 16.60
N GLU A 53 -7.28 -3.67 16.38
CA GLU A 53 -6.26 -4.68 16.65
C GLU A 53 -5.05 -4.51 15.73
N ASN A 54 -5.27 -4.38 14.43
CA ASN A 54 -4.23 -4.13 13.43
C ASN A 54 -3.42 -2.88 13.78
N ARG A 55 -4.06 -1.80 14.24
CA ARG A 55 -3.36 -0.56 14.65
C ARG A 55 -2.40 -0.80 15.81
N LYS A 56 -2.81 -1.57 16.82
CA LYS A 56 -1.93 -1.93 17.95
C LYS A 56 -0.76 -2.78 17.48
N LEU A 57 -1.03 -3.75 16.60
CA LEU A 57 -0.01 -4.62 16.01
C LEU A 57 1.03 -3.82 15.21
N ILE A 58 0.58 -2.96 14.31
CA ILE A 58 1.43 -2.10 13.47
C ILE A 58 2.32 -1.22 14.34
N PHE A 59 1.77 -0.61 15.38
CA PHE A 59 2.54 0.22 16.31
C PHE A 59 3.65 -0.57 17.01
N ASN A 60 3.32 -1.76 17.52
CA ASN A 60 4.29 -2.61 18.21
C ASN A 60 5.39 -3.10 17.26
N ARG A 61 5.03 -3.51 16.03
CA ARG A 61 5.99 -3.91 14.99
C ARG A 61 6.91 -2.78 14.60
N ALA A 62 6.37 -1.59 14.33
CA ALA A 62 7.18 -0.41 13.99
C ALA A 62 8.20 -0.08 15.09
N LYS A 63 7.78 -0.15 16.36
CA LYS A 63 8.67 0.03 17.51
C LYS A 63 9.77 -1.02 17.54
N GLN A 64 9.44 -2.27 17.25
CA GLN A 64 10.42 -3.36 17.19
C GLN A 64 11.43 -3.14 16.06
N TYR A 65 10.99 -2.81 14.84
CA TYR A 65 11.89 -2.60 13.71
C TYR A 65 12.83 -1.42 13.94
N SER A 66 12.35 -0.30 14.51
CA SER A 66 13.22 0.83 14.87
C SER A 66 14.35 0.38 15.80
N LYS A 67 13.98 -0.36 16.86
CA LYS A 67 14.95 -0.88 17.84
C LYS A 67 15.93 -1.85 17.19
N GLU A 68 15.46 -2.71 16.29
CA GLU A 68 16.31 -3.66 15.56
C GLU A 68 17.35 -2.93 14.69
N TYR A 69 16.94 -1.89 13.95
CA TYR A 69 17.86 -1.11 13.14
C TYR A 69 18.90 -0.36 13.98
N GLU A 70 18.48 0.26 15.08
CA GLU A 70 19.39 0.91 16.04
C GLU A 70 20.39 -0.10 16.63
N GLN A 71 19.93 -1.30 16.97
CA GLN A 71 20.79 -2.37 17.49
C GLN A 71 21.83 -2.80 16.44
N LYS A 72 21.42 -2.99 15.18
CA LYS A 72 22.31 -3.35 14.08
C LYS A 72 23.38 -2.28 13.84
N GLU A 73 23.01 -1.00 13.88
CA GLU A 73 23.97 0.10 13.75
C GLU A 73 24.98 0.12 14.91
N ASN A 74 24.50 -0.06 16.14
CA ASN A 74 25.36 -0.13 17.33
C ASN A 74 26.30 -1.33 17.32
N GLU A 75 25.82 -2.49 16.87
CA GLU A 75 26.61 -3.72 16.72
C GLU A 75 27.74 -3.52 15.72
N VAL A 76 27.47 -2.89 14.56
CA VAL A 76 28.51 -2.54 13.57
C VAL A 76 29.59 -1.65 14.20
N ILE A 77 29.21 -0.67 15.01
CA ILE A 77 30.17 0.20 15.71
C ILE A 77 31.01 -0.59 16.72
N GLN A 78 30.41 -1.52 17.46
CA GLN A 78 31.12 -2.38 18.41
C GLN A 78 32.14 -3.28 17.70
N LEU A 79 31.72 -3.96 16.63
CA LEU A 79 32.60 -4.83 15.83
C LEU A 79 33.79 -4.07 15.25
N LYS A 80 33.59 -2.83 14.78
CA LYS A 80 34.68 -1.94 14.34
C LYS A 80 35.70 -1.66 15.45
N ARG A 81 35.23 -1.40 16.67
CA ARG A 81 36.11 -1.13 17.82
C ARG A 81 36.89 -2.38 18.23
N GLU A 82 36.22 -3.53 18.29
CA GLU A 82 36.86 -4.80 18.62
C GLU A 82 37.91 -5.21 17.59
N ALA A 83 37.61 -5.07 16.30
CA ALA A 83 38.58 -5.33 15.24
C ALA A 83 39.82 -4.45 15.42
N LYS A 84 39.62 -3.14 15.68
CA LYS A 84 40.72 -2.20 15.92
C LYS A 84 41.55 -2.55 17.16
N LEU A 85 40.91 -3.01 18.26
CA LEU A 85 41.62 -3.46 19.47
C LEU A 85 42.48 -4.71 19.21
N LYS A 86 41.97 -5.65 18.41
CA LYS A 86 42.69 -6.86 18.00
C LYS A 86 43.76 -6.62 16.93
N GLY A 87 43.94 -5.36 16.49
CA GLY A 87 44.87 -5.00 15.41
C GLY A 87 44.39 -5.37 14.00
N GLY A 88 43.12 -5.78 13.85
CA GLY A 88 42.48 -6.07 12.57
C GLY A 88 41.61 -4.91 12.06
N PHE A 89 41.00 -5.11 10.90
CA PHE A 89 40.03 -4.19 10.31
C PHE A 89 38.68 -4.89 10.13
N TYR A 90 37.59 -4.17 10.39
CA TYR A 90 36.24 -4.63 10.12
C TYR A 90 35.81 -4.14 8.73
N VAL A 91 35.38 -5.07 7.87
CA VAL A 91 34.83 -4.76 6.56
C VAL A 91 33.31 -4.69 6.71
N GLU A 92 32.73 -3.54 6.43
CA GLU A 92 31.28 -3.36 6.49
C GLU A 92 30.58 -4.13 5.36
N PRO A 93 29.44 -4.78 5.63
CA PRO A 93 28.55 -5.23 4.57
C PRO A 93 28.00 -4.02 3.79
N GLU A 94 27.64 -4.24 2.53
CA GLU A 94 27.19 -3.21 1.59
C GLU A 94 26.13 -2.27 2.19
N ALA A 95 26.25 -0.96 1.90
CA ALA A 95 25.38 0.04 2.52
C ALA A 95 23.92 -0.11 2.11
N LYS A 96 23.04 0.09 3.08
CA LYS A 96 21.59 0.08 2.87
C LYS A 96 21.13 1.42 2.30
N LEU A 97 20.30 1.34 1.28
CA LEU A 97 19.73 2.45 0.52
C LEU A 97 18.71 3.25 1.35
N PHE A 98 18.45 4.51 0.95
CA PHE A 98 17.31 5.32 1.41
C PHE A 98 15.94 4.78 0.92
N VAL A 99 15.63 3.52 1.23
CA VAL A 99 14.40 2.85 0.81
C VAL A 99 13.18 3.49 1.48
N ARG A 100 13.29 3.81 2.78
CA ARG A 100 12.22 4.43 3.57
C ARG A 100 11.68 5.70 2.91
N GLU A 101 12.57 6.65 2.59
CA GLU A 101 12.16 7.92 2.02
C GLU A 101 11.54 7.77 0.63
N LEU A 102 12.09 6.88 -0.20
CA LEU A 102 11.57 6.61 -1.54
C LEU A 102 10.15 6.07 -1.48
N ILE A 103 9.87 5.13 -0.58
CA ILE A 103 8.53 4.56 -0.42
C ILE A 103 7.55 5.61 0.10
N TYR A 104 7.90 6.41 1.11
CA TYR A 104 6.99 7.43 1.63
C TYR A 104 6.72 8.59 0.65
N LYS A 105 7.75 9.10 -0.04
CA LYS A 105 7.61 10.28 -0.90
C LYS A 105 7.18 9.96 -2.32
N ARG A 106 7.62 8.82 -2.85
CA ARG A 106 7.49 8.45 -4.27
C ARG A 106 6.86 7.06 -4.46
N GLY A 107 6.41 6.40 -3.40
CA GLY A 107 5.85 5.05 -3.44
C GLY A 107 4.48 4.99 -4.10
N TYR A 108 4.35 4.07 -5.06
CA TYR A 108 3.08 3.69 -5.65
C TYR A 108 3.00 2.17 -5.64
N GLY A 109 1.82 1.62 -5.36
CA GLY A 109 1.52 0.21 -5.45
C GLY A 109 0.86 -0.15 -6.77
N LYS A 110 1.04 -1.39 -7.20
CA LYS A 110 0.35 -2.01 -8.32
C LYS A 110 -0.79 -2.86 -7.79
N LEU A 111 -2.02 -2.34 -7.86
CA LEU A 111 -3.22 -3.06 -7.46
C LEU A 111 -4.15 -3.17 -8.67
N HIS A 112 -4.63 -4.38 -8.99
CA HIS A 112 -5.45 -4.62 -10.19
C HIS A 112 -4.84 -4.06 -11.49
N LYS A 113 -3.51 -4.12 -11.63
CA LYS A 113 -2.71 -3.53 -12.73
C LYS A 113 -2.80 -2.01 -12.84
N GLN A 114 -3.41 -1.33 -11.88
CA GLN A 114 -3.46 0.13 -11.78
C GLN A 114 -2.38 0.63 -10.82
N ARG A 115 -1.92 1.86 -11.06
CA ARG A 115 -0.93 2.54 -10.23
C ARG A 115 -1.65 3.37 -9.18
N ILE A 116 -1.57 2.96 -7.91
CA ILE A 116 -2.24 3.61 -6.78
C ILE A 116 -1.19 4.21 -5.85
N ALA A 117 -1.42 5.42 -5.34
CA ALA A 117 -0.51 6.04 -4.38
C ALA A 117 -0.58 5.30 -3.04
N LEU A 118 0.57 5.13 -2.36
CA LEU A 118 0.63 4.48 -1.05
C LEU A 118 0.30 5.47 0.08
N THR A 119 -0.94 5.93 0.13
CA THR A 119 -1.43 6.83 1.20
C THR A 119 -1.86 6.07 2.45
N ASP A 120 -2.54 4.93 2.26
CA ASP A 120 -3.20 4.21 3.34
C ASP A 120 -2.80 2.72 3.39
N ASN A 121 -2.73 2.18 4.60
CA ASN A 121 -2.36 0.78 4.85
C ASN A 121 -3.30 -0.28 4.21
N PRO A 122 -4.63 -0.05 4.04
CA PRO A 122 -5.50 -1.05 3.43
C PRO A 122 -5.09 -1.45 2.00
N VAL A 123 -4.50 -0.53 1.22
CA VAL A 123 -4.01 -0.82 -0.14
C VAL A 123 -2.91 -1.88 -0.09
N ILE A 124 -2.06 -1.83 0.94
CA ILE A 124 -0.95 -2.77 1.16
C ILE A 124 -1.52 -4.09 1.70
N GLU A 125 -2.40 -4.04 2.70
CA GLU A 125 -3.03 -5.24 3.28
C GLU A 125 -3.81 -6.03 2.22
N GLN A 126 -4.52 -5.36 1.31
CA GLN A 126 -5.26 -6.03 0.23
C GLN A 126 -4.33 -6.77 -0.75
N ALA A 127 -3.17 -6.20 -1.06
CA ALA A 127 -2.22 -6.78 -2.02
C ALA A 127 -1.32 -7.85 -1.39
N LEU A 128 -0.79 -7.57 -0.19
CA LEU A 128 0.29 -8.33 0.44
C LEU A 128 -0.09 -8.93 1.81
N GLY A 129 -1.32 -8.72 2.29
CA GLY A 129 -1.77 -9.24 3.59
C GLY A 129 -1.68 -10.77 3.71
N LYS A 130 -1.74 -11.49 2.58
CA LYS A 130 -1.50 -12.94 2.52
C LYS A 130 -0.09 -13.35 2.97
N HIS A 131 0.88 -12.44 2.82
CA HIS A 131 2.28 -12.61 3.17
C HIS A 131 2.61 -12.02 4.55
N GLY A 132 1.61 -11.56 5.31
CA GLY A 132 1.81 -10.96 6.63
C GLY A 132 2.28 -9.50 6.61
N ILE A 133 2.34 -8.88 5.43
CA ILE A 133 2.69 -7.46 5.23
C ILE A 133 1.40 -6.64 5.28
N ILE A 134 1.20 -5.92 6.38
CA ILE A 134 -0.08 -5.24 6.67
C ILE A 134 0.04 -3.72 6.48
N CYS A 135 1.25 -3.18 6.60
CA CYS A 135 1.49 -1.74 6.58
C CYS A 135 2.74 -1.37 5.78
N THR A 136 2.92 -0.07 5.53
CA THR A 136 4.09 0.47 4.86
C THR A 136 5.40 0.13 5.58
N GLU A 137 5.38 0.07 6.91
CA GLU A 137 6.57 -0.24 7.69
C GLU A 137 7.01 -1.71 7.51
N ASP A 138 6.06 -2.65 7.51
CA ASP A 138 6.33 -4.05 7.19
C ASP A 138 6.90 -4.19 5.77
N LEU A 139 6.36 -3.43 4.80
CA LEU A 139 6.86 -3.42 3.43
C LEU A 139 8.31 -2.89 3.35
N ILE A 140 8.62 -1.81 4.06
CA ILE A 140 9.99 -1.26 4.14
C ILE A 140 10.92 -2.30 4.76
N HIS A 141 10.49 -2.94 5.85
CA HIS A 141 11.29 -3.96 6.52
C HIS A 141 11.62 -5.13 5.59
N GLU A 142 10.61 -5.69 4.93
CA GLU A 142 10.78 -6.81 3.98
C GLU A 142 11.79 -6.50 2.87
N ILE A 143 11.79 -5.27 2.35
CA ILE A 143 12.71 -4.83 1.30
C ILE A 143 14.13 -4.61 1.84
N MET A 144 14.25 -4.00 3.02
CA MET A 144 15.54 -3.65 3.63
C MET A 144 16.30 -4.86 4.18
N THR A 145 15.57 -5.88 4.65
CA THR A 145 16.15 -7.12 5.16
C THR A 145 16.21 -8.23 4.09
N VAL A 146 15.58 -8.01 2.94
CA VAL A 146 15.42 -9.02 1.86
C VAL A 146 14.77 -10.28 2.43
N GLY A 147 13.55 -10.12 2.94
CA GLY A 147 12.79 -11.20 3.55
C GLY A 147 12.28 -12.26 2.56
N PRO A 148 11.57 -13.29 3.07
CA PRO A 148 11.11 -14.42 2.27
C PRO A 148 10.14 -14.04 1.14
N HIS A 149 9.43 -12.92 1.27
CA HIS A 149 8.45 -12.42 0.30
C HIS A 149 8.92 -11.13 -0.39
N PHE A 150 10.24 -10.94 -0.48
CA PHE A 150 10.86 -9.80 -1.16
C PHE A 150 10.38 -9.64 -2.61
N LYS A 151 10.24 -10.76 -3.33
CA LYS A 151 9.85 -10.73 -4.75
C LYS A 151 8.44 -10.17 -4.93
N GLU A 152 7.52 -10.56 -4.07
CA GLU A 152 6.13 -10.12 -4.05
C GLU A 152 6.04 -8.65 -3.63
N ALA A 153 6.75 -8.26 -2.57
CA ALA A 153 6.85 -6.89 -2.10
C ALA A 153 7.42 -5.94 -3.18
N ASN A 154 8.51 -6.32 -3.83
CA ASN A 154 9.15 -5.51 -4.87
C ASN A 154 8.31 -5.43 -6.15
N ASN A 155 7.63 -6.52 -6.54
CA ASN A 155 6.73 -6.51 -7.70
C ASN A 155 5.43 -5.72 -7.46
N PHE A 156 5.00 -5.61 -6.21
CA PHE A 156 3.89 -4.74 -5.82
C PHE A 156 4.26 -3.27 -6.01
N LEU A 157 5.50 -2.87 -5.69
CA LEU A 157 5.95 -1.50 -5.93
C LEU A 157 6.01 -1.18 -7.43
N TRP A 158 5.35 -0.08 -7.80
CA TRP A 158 5.51 0.48 -9.13
C TRP A 158 6.89 1.14 -9.24
N PRO A 159 7.58 1.05 -10.40
CA PRO A 159 8.86 1.73 -10.60
C PRO A 159 8.80 3.21 -10.20
N PHE A 160 9.75 3.62 -9.35
CA PHE A 160 9.81 4.99 -8.84
C PHE A 160 10.06 5.98 -9.98
N LYS A 161 9.19 7.00 -10.08
CA LYS A 161 9.38 8.11 -11.00
C LYS A 161 10.12 9.23 -10.28
N LEU A 162 11.44 9.28 -10.49
CA LEU A 162 12.34 10.28 -9.88
C LEU A 162 12.36 11.59 -10.69
N LYS A 163 12.71 12.71 -10.03
CA LYS A 163 12.95 14.00 -10.73
C LYS A 163 14.37 14.04 -11.28
N ALA A 164 14.64 15.01 -12.16
CA ALA A 164 16.02 15.33 -12.53
C ALA A 164 16.81 15.76 -11.27
N PRO A 165 18.10 15.39 -11.17
CA PRO A 165 18.90 15.69 -9.99
C PRO A 165 19.14 17.20 -9.89
N LEU A 166 18.91 17.77 -8.71
CA LEU A 166 19.28 19.14 -8.40
C LEU A 166 20.80 19.35 -8.64
N GLY A 167 21.18 20.41 -9.34
CA GLY A 167 22.56 20.66 -9.74
C GLY A 167 23.05 19.83 -10.96
N GLY A 168 22.19 19.00 -11.54
CA GLY A 168 22.50 18.24 -12.76
C GLY A 168 23.42 17.04 -12.55
N LEU A 169 23.78 16.41 -13.66
CA LEU A 169 24.79 15.36 -13.74
C LEU A 169 26.09 15.97 -14.30
N LYS A 170 27.25 15.52 -13.82
CA LYS A 170 28.55 15.99 -14.27
C LYS A 170 28.87 15.46 -15.67
N LYS A 171 28.97 14.14 -15.82
CA LYS A 171 29.29 13.46 -17.08
C LYS A 171 28.53 12.13 -17.17
N LYS A 172 27.33 12.20 -17.75
CA LYS A 172 26.40 11.06 -17.85
C LYS A 172 26.97 9.84 -18.57
N ARG A 173 27.88 10.04 -19.53
CA ARG A 173 28.43 8.96 -20.38
C ARG A 173 29.63 8.24 -19.76
N ASN A 174 30.28 8.85 -18.77
CA ASN A 174 31.50 8.32 -18.15
C ASN A 174 31.17 7.54 -16.88
N HIS A 175 31.99 6.54 -16.58
CA HIS A 175 31.85 5.75 -15.36
C HIS A 175 32.21 6.57 -14.12
N TYR A 176 31.60 6.26 -12.96
CA TYR A 176 31.79 6.99 -11.71
C TYR A 176 33.26 7.03 -11.27
N VAL A 177 33.99 5.93 -11.43
CA VAL A 177 35.43 5.83 -11.13
C VAL A 177 36.31 6.77 -11.98
N GLU A 178 35.82 7.22 -13.14
CA GLU A 178 36.49 8.19 -14.02
C GLU A 178 36.03 9.64 -13.76
N GLY A 179 35.26 9.86 -12.68
CA GLY A 179 34.64 11.15 -12.37
C GLY A 179 33.35 11.43 -13.15
N GLY A 180 32.69 10.40 -13.68
CA GLY A 180 31.37 10.48 -14.31
C GLY A 180 30.20 10.13 -13.38
N ASP A 181 29.04 9.83 -13.96
CA ASP A 181 27.81 9.49 -13.23
C ASP A 181 27.24 8.10 -13.55
N ALA A 182 27.83 7.36 -14.50
CA ALA A 182 27.37 6.02 -14.86
C ALA A 182 28.03 4.93 -13.98
N GLY A 183 27.38 3.77 -13.88
CA GLY A 183 27.93 2.59 -13.21
C GLY A 183 27.74 2.53 -11.69
N ASN A 184 28.38 1.54 -11.07
CA ASN A 184 28.27 1.30 -9.63
C ASN A 184 29.08 2.36 -8.85
N ARG A 185 28.46 2.90 -7.81
CA ARG A 185 29.06 3.88 -6.90
C ARG A 185 28.88 3.50 -5.43
N GLU A 186 28.49 2.25 -5.16
CA GLU A 186 28.32 1.68 -3.82
C GLU A 186 27.53 2.62 -2.90
N ASN A 187 28.15 3.06 -1.80
CA ASN A 187 27.55 3.87 -0.75
C ASN A 187 27.17 5.30 -1.23
N TYR A 188 27.73 5.76 -2.34
CA TYR A 188 27.49 7.10 -2.89
C TYR A 188 26.24 7.19 -3.76
N ILE A 189 25.47 6.10 -3.91
CA ILE A 189 24.19 6.11 -4.66
C ILE A 189 23.09 6.90 -3.95
N ASN A 190 23.22 7.05 -2.64
CA ASN A 190 22.27 7.78 -1.80
C ASN A 190 22.25 9.28 -2.10
N GLU A 191 23.42 9.88 -2.39
CA GLU A 191 23.55 11.31 -2.71
C GLU A 191 22.76 11.75 -3.96
N PRO A 192 22.90 11.13 -5.15
CA PRO A 192 22.11 11.52 -6.32
C PRO A 192 20.62 11.23 -6.11
N ILE A 193 20.24 10.17 -5.39
CA ILE A 193 18.83 9.87 -5.08
C ILE A 193 18.22 11.01 -4.27
N TRP A 194 18.94 11.53 -3.27
CA TRP A 194 18.48 12.68 -2.48
C TRP A 194 18.26 13.92 -3.36
N ARG A 195 19.15 14.18 -4.32
CA ARG A 195 19.00 15.27 -5.30
C ARG A 195 17.85 15.08 -6.29
N MET A 196 17.35 13.87 -6.46
CA MET A 196 16.23 13.52 -7.35
C MET A 196 14.87 13.38 -6.63
N ASN A 197 14.87 13.55 -5.30
CA ASN A 197 13.70 13.35 -4.45
C ASN A 197 12.70 14.52 -4.48
#